data_AF-A0A943RVI7-F1
#
_entry.id   AF-A0A943RVI7-F1
#
_cell.length_a   1.000
_cell.length_b   1.000
_cell.length_c   1.000
_cell.angle_alpha   90.00
_cell.angle_beta   90.00
_cell.angle_gamma   90.00
#
_symmetry.space_group_name_H-M   'P 1'
#
loop_
_entity.id
_entity.type
_entity.pdbx_description
1 polymer ?
#
loop_
_entity_poly.entity_id
_entity_poly.type
_entity_poly.pdbx_seq_one_letter_code
_entity_poly.pdbx_strand_id
1 'polypeptide(L)'
;MNFADYLTQKLPAVEAEIMRGLPSATAAAPAAVAAPAAAPAAPAAPAAATSATAPSEHTRADLNTYLYQPLAHFSAGGGKRVRPVLCCLGAEAVGGSAEAALTVACAIEDFQSAALIHDDIADKSELRRGEKCLYKTLGTGLAINVGDSALVNVVRRVTVADHLSDQLKVRVIDALLAMQEHTLEGQALDLGW
;
A
#
# COMPACT_ATOMS: atom_id res chain seq x y z
N MET A 1 21.42 -20.35 -23.86
CA MET A 1 20.10 -20.58 -23.26
C MET A 1 19.22 -19.41 -23.66
N ASN A 2 18.08 -19.64 -24.32
CA ASN A 2 17.18 -18.56 -24.71
C ASN A 2 16.24 -18.19 -23.53
N PHE A 3 15.50 -17.09 -23.63
CA PHE A 3 14.61 -16.63 -22.55
C PHE A 3 13.49 -17.64 -22.23
N ALA A 4 12.97 -18.34 -23.23
CA ALA A 4 11.95 -19.37 -23.02
C ALA A 4 12.50 -20.60 -22.27
N ASP A 5 13.72 -21.03 -22.58
CA ASP A 5 14.42 -22.10 -21.84
C ASP A 5 14.65 -21.67 -20.38
N TYR A 6 15.07 -20.41 -20.16
CA TYR A 6 15.28 -19.84 -18.83
C TYR A 6 13.97 -19.78 -18.02
N LEU A 7 12.87 -19.32 -18.64
CA LEU A 7 11.55 -19.29 -18.00
C LEU A 7 11.09 -20.71 -17.65
N THR A 8 11.20 -21.67 -18.57
CA THR A 8 10.80 -23.06 -18.33
C THR A 8 11.58 -23.68 -17.16
N GLN A 9 12.87 -23.35 -17.03
CA GLN A 9 13.69 -23.80 -15.92
C GLN A 9 13.30 -23.15 -14.58
N LYS A 10 12.92 -21.87 -14.58
CA LYS A 10 12.61 -21.11 -13.35
C LYS A 10 11.16 -21.21 -12.91
N LEU A 11 10.22 -21.47 -13.83
CA LEU A 11 8.78 -21.48 -13.57
C LEU A 11 8.40 -22.39 -12.38
N PRO A 12 8.89 -23.64 -12.27
CA PRO A 12 8.53 -24.49 -11.13
C PRO A 12 8.96 -23.91 -9.77
N ALA A 13 10.10 -23.21 -9.72
CA ALA A 13 10.57 -22.58 -8.48
C ALA A 13 9.73 -21.34 -8.12
N VAL A 14 9.32 -20.56 -9.13
CA VAL A 14 8.43 -19.40 -8.92
C VAL A 14 7.06 -19.87 -8.45
N GLU A 15 6.49 -20.88 -9.09
CA GLU A 15 5.21 -21.49 -8.69
C GLU A 15 5.29 -22.06 -7.27
N ALA A 16 6.39 -22.72 -6.92
CA ALA A 16 6.61 -23.23 -5.57
C ALA A 16 6.67 -22.10 -4.52
N GLU A 17 7.27 -20.95 -4.85
CA GLU A 17 7.31 -19.79 -3.95
C GLU A 17 5.92 -19.15 -3.77
N ILE A 18 5.16 -18.98 -4.86
CA ILE A 18 3.80 -18.45 -4.82
C ILE A 18 2.88 -19.38 -4.01
N MET A 19 2.96 -20.69 -4.26
CA MET A 19 2.14 -21.70 -3.57
C MET A 19 2.50 -21.86 -2.10
N ARG A 20 3.75 -21.55 -1.71
CA ARG A 20 4.14 -21.52 -0.28
C ARG A 20 3.39 -20.44 0.48
N GLY A 21 3.00 -19.36 -0.19
CA GLY A 21 2.39 -18.19 0.44
C GLY A 21 3.38 -17.42 1.32
N LEU A 22 2.92 -16.30 1.88
CA LEU A 22 3.68 -15.55 2.88
C LEU A 22 3.47 -16.15 4.27
N PRO A 23 4.50 -16.18 5.14
CA PRO A 23 4.33 -16.59 6.53
C PRO A 23 3.41 -15.60 7.28
N SER A 24 2.46 -16.09 8.08
CA SER A 24 1.52 -15.24 8.84
C SER A 24 2.23 -14.47 9.96
N ALA A 25 1.89 -13.19 10.12
CA ALA A 25 2.42 -12.34 11.19
C ALA A 25 2.07 -12.82 12.61
N THR A 26 1.01 -13.63 12.78
CA THR A 26 0.61 -14.22 14.07
C THR A 26 1.63 -15.22 14.65
N ALA A 27 2.62 -15.65 13.86
CA ALA A 27 3.60 -16.66 14.26
C ALA A 27 4.90 -16.11 14.88
N ALA A 28 5.16 -14.80 14.87
CA ALA A 28 6.45 -14.26 15.30
C ALA A 28 6.34 -13.08 16.29
N ALA A 29 6.72 -13.32 17.55
CA ALA A 29 7.10 -12.26 18.49
C ALA A 29 8.41 -11.58 18.01
N PRO A 30 8.64 -10.28 18.29
CA PRO A 30 9.80 -9.59 17.74
C PRO A 30 11.08 -10.07 18.43
N ALA A 31 11.90 -10.83 17.72
CA ALA A 31 13.28 -11.06 18.12
C ALA A 31 14.07 -9.77 17.88
N ALA A 32 14.68 -9.24 18.94
CA ALA A 32 15.62 -8.13 18.85
C ALA A 32 16.80 -8.54 17.95
N VAL A 33 16.87 -7.99 16.74
CA VAL A 33 17.99 -8.25 15.83
C VAL A 33 19.16 -7.34 16.20
N ALA A 34 20.17 -7.94 16.84
CA ALA A 34 21.48 -7.35 17.00
C ALA A 34 22.15 -7.19 15.61
N ALA A 35 22.72 -6.02 15.35
CA ALA A 35 23.40 -5.71 14.10
C ALA A 35 24.74 -6.48 13.98
N PRO A 36 25.00 -7.23 12.89
CA PRO A 36 26.35 -7.67 12.57
C PRO A 36 27.10 -6.62 11.73
N ALA A 37 28.40 -6.55 11.99
CA ALA A 37 29.35 -5.60 11.42
C ALA A 37 29.49 -5.71 9.89
N ALA A 38 29.68 -4.57 9.25
CA ALA A 38 29.79 -4.40 7.81
C ALA A 38 31.07 -5.03 7.23
N ALA A 39 30.89 -5.87 6.19
CA ALA A 39 31.93 -6.24 5.24
C ALA A 39 31.80 -5.37 3.97
N PRO A 40 32.91 -5.07 3.25
CA PRO A 40 32.90 -4.08 2.19
C PRO A 40 32.20 -4.58 0.93
N ALA A 41 31.25 -3.79 0.43
CA ALA A 41 30.53 -4.04 -0.82
C ALA A 41 31.44 -3.80 -2.03
N ALA A 42 31.53 -4.77 -2.93
CA ALA A 42 32.09 -4.61 -4.26
C ALA A 42 31.18 -3.70 -5.12
N PRO A 43 31.72 -2.92 -6.07
CA PRO A 43 30.93 -1.96 -6.84
C PRO A 43 29.98 -2.67 -7.81
N ALA A 44 28.68 -2.47 -7.60
CA ALA A 44 27.65 -2.87 -8.55
C ALA A 44 27.74 -1.99 -9.81
N ALA A 45 27.87 -2.62 -10.97
CA ALA A 45 27.79 -1.95 -12.26
C ALA A 45 26.40 -1.30 -12.46
N PRO A 46 26.29 -0.13 -13.10
CA PRO A 46 25.02 0.56 -13.24
C PRO A 46 24.08 -0.23 -14.15
N ALA A 47 22.95 -0.67 -13.59
CA ALA A 47 21.83 -1.17 -14.37
C ALA A 47 21.31 -0.02 -15.24
N ALA A 48 21.35 -0.21 -16.56
CA ALA A 48 20.87 0.76 -17.52
C ALA A 48 19.39 1.09 -17.23
N ALA A 49 19.12 2.34 -16.85
CA ALA A 49 17.78 2.86 -16.72
C ALA A 49 17.10 2.82 -18.09
N THR A 50 16.17 1.89 -18.29
CA THR A 50 15.23 1.96 -19.39
C THR A 50 14.37 3.21 -19.19
N SER A 51 14.58 4.21 -20.04
CA SER A 51 13.78 5.44 -20.05
C SER A 51 12.34 5.10 -20.45
N ALA A 52 11.45 4.94 -19.47
CA ALA A 52 10.03 4.83 -19.73
C ALA A 52 9.56 6.16 -20.38
N THR A 53 9.18 6.11 -21.66
CA THR A 53 8.59 7.25 -22.36
C THR A 53 7.36 7.73 -21.60
N ALA A 54 7.30 9.02 -21.27
CA ALA A 54 6.18 9.60 -20.55
C ALA A 54 4.86 9.37 -21.32
N PRO A 55 3.74 9.07 -20.62
CA PRO A 55 2.47 8.81 -21.27
C PRO A 55 1.97 10.03 -22.07
N SER A 56 1.26 9.75 -23.17
CA SER A 56 0.66 10.80 -24.01
C SER A 56 -0.34 11.67 -23.23
N GLU A 57 -0.61 12.88 -23.70
CA GLU A 57 -1.56 13.79 -23.05
C GLU A 57 -2.96 13.18 -22.90
N HIS A 58 -3.42 12.44 -23.91
CA HIS A 58 -4.69 11.72 -23.86
C HIS A 58 -4.68 10.63 -22.78
N THR A 59 -3.62 9.82 -22.71
CA THR A 59 -3.46 8.79 -21.67
C THR A 59 -3.45 9.41 -20.27
N ARG A 60 -2.81 10.57 -20.10
CA ARG A 60 -2.80 11.28 -18.81
C ARG A 60 -4.19 11.78 -18.42
N ALA A 61 -4.97 12.29 -19.37
CA ALA A 61 -6.35 12.72 -19.13
C ALA A 61 -7.25 11.54 -18.74
N ASP A 62 -7.12 10.40 -19.41
CA ASP A 62 -7.85 9.17 -19.08
C ASP A 62 -7.47 8.65 -17.68
N LEU A 63 -6.18 8.55 -17.38
CA LEU A 63 -5.72 8.15 -16.04
C LEU A 63 -6.24 9.09 -14.94
N ASN A 64 -6.27 10.40 -15.22
CA ASN A 64 -6.85 11.34 -14.28
C ASN A 64 -8.35 11.08 -14.08
N THR A 65 -9.10 10.88 -15.15
CA THR A 65 -10.56 10.66 -15.13
C THR A 65 -10.94 9.36 -14.42
N TYR A 66 -10.22 8.27 -14.70
CA TYR A 66 -10.61 6.93 -14.28
C TYR A 66 -9.93 6.44 -13.00
N LEU A 67 -8.83 7.09 -12.57
CA LEU A 67 -8.04 6.62 -11.43
C LEU A 67 -7.75 7.73 -10.41
N TYR A 68 -7.02 8.77 -10.82
CA TYR A 68 -6.47 9.75 -9.86
C TYR A 68 -7.53 10.69 -9.29
N GLN A 69 -8.39 11.27 -10.13
CA GLN A 69 -9.44 12.18 -9.70
C GLN A 69 -10.50 11.47 -8.84
N PRO A 70 -10.99 10.25 -9.19
CA PRO A 70 -11.87 9.49 -8.32
C PRO A 70 -11.28 9.22 -6.93
N LEU A 71 -10.01 8.80 -6.85
CA LEU A 71 -9.34 8.57 -5.57
C LEU A 71 -9.21 9.84 -4.75
N ALA A 72 -8.81 10.95 -5.39
CA ALA A 72 -8.66 12.24 -4.76
C ALA A 72 -10.01 12.76 -4.23
N HIS A 73 -11.09 12.64 -5.00
CA HIS A 73 -12.44 13.01 -4.57
C HIS A 73 -12.90 12.17 -3.38
N PHE A 74 -12.77 10.84 -3.46
CA PHE A 74 -13.14 9.94 -2.37
C PHE A 74 -12.38 10.29 -1.08
N SER A 75 -11.07 10.48 -1.22
CA SER A 75 -10.20 10.83 -0.09
C SER A 75 -10.53 12.22 0.46
N ALA A 76 -10.92 13.19 -0.37
CA ALA A 76 -11.29 14.55 0.04
C ALA A 76 -12.68 14.65 0.69
N GLY A 77 -13.59 13.71 0.39
CA GLY A 77 -14.99 13.67 0.87
C GLY A 77 -15.18 13.47 2.39
N GLY A 78 -14.20 13.86 3.22
CA GLY A 78 -14.34 14.00 4.67
C GLY A 78 -13.82 12.82 5.50
N GLY A 79 -14.51 12.55 6.61
CA GLY A 79 -14.04 11.63 7.66
C GLY A 79 -13.42 12.39 8.82
N LYS A 80 -13.53 11.83 10.04
CA LYS A 80 -13.04 12.47 11.26
C LYS A 80 -11.50 12.53 11.36
N ARG A 81 -10.79 11.88 10.43
CA ARG A 81 -9.31 11.77 10.40
C ARG A 81 -8.72 11.30 11.72
N VAL A 82 -9.44 10.43 12.44
CA VAL A 82 -9.03 9.95 13.77
C VAL A 82 -7.72 9.17 13.68
N ARG A 83 -7.58 8.29 12.67
CA ARG A 83 -6.38 7.45 12.49
C ARG A 83 -5.11 8.24 12.23
N PRO A 84 -5.06 9.18 11.25
CA PRO A 84 -3.87 9.99 11.05
C PRO A 84 -3.56 10.89 12.25
N VAL A 85 -4.57 11.46 12.91
CA VAL A 85 -4.36 12.26 14.13
C VAL A 85 -3.75 11.42 15.25
N LEU A 86 -4.24 10.19 15.47
CA LEU A 86 -3.66 9.28 16.46
C LEU A 86 -2.21 8.92 16.14
N CYS A 87 -1.85 8.76 14.87
CA CYS A 87 -0.47 8.51 14.45
C CYS A 87 0.44 9.70 14.80
N CYS A 88 0.01 10.93 14.49
CA CYS A 88 0.76 12.14 14.84
C CYS A 88 0.90 12.32 16.35
N LEU A 89 -0.19 12.18 17.11
CA LEU A 89 -0.16 12.27 18.58
C LEU A 89 0.71 11.19 19.20
N GLY A 90 0.73 9.98 18.63
CA GLY A 90 1.61 8.90 19.06
C GLY A 90 3.08 9.24 18.89
N ALA A 91 3.45 9.92 17.79
CA ALA A 91 4.81 10.40 17.59
C ALA A 91 5.20 11.48 18.61
N GLU A 92 4.32 12.45 18.87
CA GLU A 92 4.56 13.49 19.88
C GLU A 92 4.68 12.90 21.29
N ALA A 93 3.85 11.92 21.63
CA ALA A 93 3.85 11.28 22.95
C ALA A 93 5.17 10.56 23.29
N VAL A 94 5.95 10.18 22.27
CA VAL A 94 7.28 9.54 22.44
C VAL A 94 8.45 10.49 22.16
N GLY A 95 8.18 11.80 22.06
CA GLY A 95 9.20 12.84 21.84
C GLY A 95 9.59 13.08 20.38
N GLY A 96 8.84 12.54 19.42
CA GLY A 96 8.92 12.88 18.00
C GLY A 96 8.08 14.12 17.66
N SER A 97 7.91 14.40 16.36
CA SER A 97 7.02 15.47 15.89
C SER A 97 5.89 14.94 15.00
N ALA A 98 4.75 15.61 15.05
CA ALA A 98 3.61 15.33 14.17
C ALA A 98 3.99 15.48 12.68
N GLU A 99 4.83 16.45 12.34
CA GLU A 99 5.30 16.70 10.97
C GLU A 99 6.11 15.52 10.43
N ALA A 100 6.97 14.92 11.27
CA ALA A 100 7.76 13.75 10.88
C ALA A 100 6.86 12.52 10.64
N ALA A 101 5.76 12.41 11.37
CA ALA A 101 4.79 11.32 11.24
C ALA A 101 3.75 11.52 10.12
N LEU A 102 3.58 12.75 9.62
CA LEU A 102 2.49 13.11 8.71
C LEU A 102 2.42 12.23 7.45
N THR A 103 3.57 11.91 6.85
CA THR A 103 3.60 11.04 5.66
C THR A 103 3.10 9.62 5.96
N VAL A 104 3.40 9.09 7.14
CA VAL A 104 2.93 7.78 7.60
C VAL A 104 1.46 7.84 8.01
N ALA A 105 1.03 8.92 8.68
CA ALA A 105 -0.36 9.18 9.00
C ALA A 105 -1.24 9.20 7.75
N CYS A 106 -0.79 9.85 6.68
CA CYS A 106 -1.45 9.82 5.38
C CYS A 106 -1.47 8.43 4.74
N ALA A 107 -0.46 7.59 4.96
CA ALA A 107 -0.43 6.22 4.45
C ALA A 107 -1.52 5.36 5.12
N ILE A 108 -1.77 5.57 6.41
CA ILE A 108 -2.89 4.93 7.12
C ILE A 108 -4.24 5.39 6.54
N GLU A 109 -4.38 6.67 6.20
CA GLU A 109 -5.62 7.19 5.60
C GLU A 109 -5.83 6.68 4.16
N ASP A 110 -4.76 6.47 3.37
CA ASP A 110 -4.87 5.81 2.06
C ASP A 110 -5.39 4.38 2.21
N PHE A 111 -4.89 3.62 3.18
CA PHE A 111 -5.40 2.29 3.47
C PHE A 111 -6.87 2.33 3.88
N GLN A 112 -7.27 3.29 4.72
CA GLN A 112 -8.66 3.49 5.08
C GLN A 112 -9.55 3.79 3.86
N SER A 113 -9.05 4.57 2.90
CA SER A 113 -9.76 4.83 1.65
C SER A 113 -9.93 3.55 0.83
N ALA A 114 -8.86 2.74 0.68
CA ALA A 114 -8.92 1.46 0.01
C ALA A 114 -9.98 0.54 0.63
N ALA A 115 -9.90 0.33 1.95
CA ALA A 115 -10.82 -0.52 2.69
C ALA A 115 -12.28 -0.09 2.49
N LEU A 116 -12.61 1.20 2.61
CA LEU A 116 -13.99 1.66 2.42
C LEU A 116 -14.50 1.50 0.99
N ILE A 117 -13.64 1.70 -0.01
CA ILE A 117 -14.03 1.54 -1.42
C ILE A 117 -14.36 0.07 -1.69
N HIS A 118 -13.54 -0.85 -1.18
CA HIS A 118 -13.76 -2.29 -1.33
C HIS A 118 -14.93 -2.79 -0.48
N ASP A 119 -15.11 -2.30 0.75
CA ASP A 119 -16.25 -2.60 1.62
C ASP A 119 -17.56 -2.14 1.00
N ASP A 120 -17.60 -0.93 0.41
CA ASP A 120 -18.81 -0.44 -0.27
C ASP A 120 -19.29 -1.44 -1.35
N ILE A 121 -18.35 -2.13 -2.02
CA ILE A 121 -18.65 -3.17 -3.01
C ILE A 121 -19.11 -4.46 -2.33
N ALA A 122 -18.36 -4.93 -1.33
CA ALA A 122 -18.64 -6.17 -0.60
C ALA A 122 -20.02 -6.15 0.07
N ASP A 123 -20.34 -5.03 0.73
CA ASP A 123 -21.60 -4.80 1.45
C ASP A 123 -22.75 -4.39 0.54
N LYS A 124 -22.47 -4.16 -0.75
CA LYS A 124 -23.41 -3.61 -1.73
C LYS A 124 -24.03 -2.28 -1.25
N SER A 125 -23.22 -1.43 -0.62
CA SER A 125 -23.66 -0.14 -0.09
C SER A 125 -24.18 0.79 -1.18
N GLU A 126 -25.28 1.50 -0.91
CA GLU A 126 -25.83 2.49 -1.86
C GLU A 126 -25.14 3.85 -1.72
N LEU A 127 -24.89 4.27 -0.47
CA LEU A 127 -24.38 5.60 -0.14
C LEU A 127 -23.20 5.54 0.84
N ARG A 128 -22.24 6.44 0.64
CA ARG A 128 -21.14 6.73 1.56
C ARG A 128 -21.12 8.24 1.80
N ARG A 129 -21.26 8.63 3.07
CA ARG A 129 -21.23 10.05 3.51
C ARG A 129 -22.21 10.96 2.75
N GLY A 130 -23.37 10.42 2.40
CA GLY A 130 -24.44 11.15 1.69
C GLY A 130 -24.30 11.16 0.16
N GLU A 131 -23.20 10.64 -0.39
CA GLU A 131 -23.00 10.48 -1.84
C GLU A 131 -23.14 9.01 -2.25
N LYS A 132 -23.40 8.75 -3.54
CA LYS A 132 -23.40 7.38 -4.07
C LYS A 132 -22.02 6.75 -3.89
N CYS A 133 -21.99 5.48 -3.48
CA CYS A 133 -20.73 4.74 -3.41
C CYS A 133 -20.01 4.72 -4.77
N LEU A 134 -18.68 4.71 -4.76
CA LEU A 134 -17.88 4.91 -5.97
C LEU A 134 -18.19 3.89 -7.09
N TYR A 135 -18.44 2.64 -6.70
CA TYR A 135 -18.79 1.58 -7.65
C TYR A 135 -20.18 1.76 -8.29
N LYS A 136 -21.09 2.52 -7.65
CA LYS A 136 -22.38 2.89 -8.22
C LYS A 136 -22.26 3.96 -9.30
N THR A 137 -21.21 4.78 -9.26
CA THR A 137 -20.99 5.86 -10.24
C THR A 137 -20.05 5.44 -11.37
N LEU A 138 -18.98 4.69 -11.07
CA LEU A 138 -17.94 4.30 -12.04
C LEU A 138 -18.01 2.83 -12.47
N GLY A 139 -18.85 2.02 -11.81
CA GLY A 139 -18.86 0.57 -11.97
C GLY A 139 -17.79 -0.12 -11.12
N THR A 140 -17.99 -1.41 -10.90
CA THR A 140 -17.19 -2.22 -9.98
C THR A 140 -15.71 -2.32 -10.38
N GLY A 141 -15.40 -2.53 -11.65
CA GLY A 141 -14.01 -2.72 -12.11
C GLY A 141 -13.13 -1.50 -11.87
N LEU A 142 -13.63 -0.29 -12.17
CA LEU A 142 -12.90 0.94 -11.89
C LEU A 142 -12.79 1.21 -10.38
N ALA A 143 -13.85 0.97 -9.62
CA ALA A 143 -13.81 1.18 -8.17
C ALA A 143 -12.79 0.25 -7.48
N ILE A 144 -12.71 -1.02 -7.88
CA ILE A 144 -11.67 -1.94 -7.39
C ILE A 144 -10.28 -1.36 -7.66
N ASN A 145 -10.01 -0.97 -8.91
CA ASN A 145 -8.71 -0.45 -9.32
C ASN A 145 -8.34 0.88 -8.63
N VAL A 146 -9.34 1.71 -8.30
CA VAL A 146 -9.15 2.92 -7.48
C VAL A 146 -8.75 2.55 -6.05
N GLY A 147 -9.40 1.55 -5.45
CA GLY A 147 -8.99 1.02 -4.14
C GLY A 147 -7.57 0.42 -4.16
N ASP A 148 -7.22 -0.33 -5.21
CA ASP A 148 -5.87 -0.89 -5.38
C ASP A 148 -4.82 0.20 -5.52
N SER A 149 -5.12 1.30 -6.24
CA SER A 149 -4.24 2.45 -6.32
C SER A 149 -4.03 3.11 -4.94
N ALA A 150 -5.03 3.10 -4.07
CA ALA A 150 -4.88 3.59 -2.71
C ALA A 150 -3.96 2.68 -1.88
N LEU A 151 -4.05 1.34 -2.05
CA LEU A 151 -3.11 0.39 -1.43
C LEU A 151 -1.66 0.63 -1.88
N VAL A 152 -1.44 0.86 -3.18
CA VAL A 152 -0.10 1.21 -3.71
C VAL A 152 0.44 2.50 -3.08
N ASN A 153 -0.43 3.49 -2.85
CA ASN A 153 -0.02 4.75 -2.24
C ASN A 153 0.50 4.57 -0.81
N VAL A 154 0.00 3.60 -0.04
CA VAL A 154 0.45 3.32 1.34
C VAL A 154 1.96 3.13 1.40
N VAL A 155 2.50 2.21 0.59
CA VAL A 155 3.95 1.94 0.54
C VAL A 155 4.70 3.08 -0.16
N ARG A 156 4.12 3.66 -1.22
CA ARG A 156 4.74 4.77 -1.94
C ARG A 156 4.99 5.98 -1.03
N ARG A 157 4.06 6.32 -0.13
CA ARG A 157 4.25 7.43 0.82
C ARG A 157 5.49 7.23 1.69
N VAL A 158 5.70 6.02 2.20
CA VAL A 158 6.86 5.74 3.08
C VAL A 158 8.17 5.71 2.29
N THR A 159 8.17 5.15 1.08
CA THR A 159 9.40 5.01 0.29
C THR A 159 9.97 6.35 -0.17
N VAL A 160 9.11 7.34 -0.47
CA VAL A 160 9.49 8.70 -0.87
C VAL A 160 9.66 9.68 0.30
N ALA A 161 9.54 9.21 1.54
CA ALA A 161 9.75 10.04 2.73
C ALA A 161 11.25 10.21 3.01
N ASP A 162 11.89 11.18 2.36
CA ASP A 162 13.34 11.40 2.42
C ASP A 162 13.88 11.73 3.82
N HIS A 163 13.01 12.20 4.72
CA HIS A 163 13.36 12.46 6.11
C HIS A 163 13.46 11.20 6.98
N LEU A 164 13.03 10.04 6.48
CA LEU A 164 13.14 8.74 7.18
C LEU A 164 14.36 7.98 6.67
N SER A 165 15.14 7.38 7.57
CA SER A 165 16.20 6.46 7.19
C SER A 165 15.64 5.19 6.55
N ASP A 166 16.41 4.53 5.68
CA ASP A 166 15.95 3.30 5.02
C ASP A 166 15.56 2.20 6.01
N GLN A 167 16.30 2.07 7.12
CA GLN A 167 15.95 1.14 8.19
C GLN A 167 14.60 1.49 8.84
N LEU A 168 14.32 2.78 9.04
CA LEU A 168 13.05 3.23 9.58
C LEU A 168 11.91 3.03 8.58
N LYS A 169 12.14 3.28 7.28
CA LYS A 169 11.17 2.99 6.21
C LYS A 169 10.75 1.53 6.22
N VAL A 170 11.70 0.59 6.31
CA VAL A 170 11.41 -0.85 6.41
C VAL A 170 10.55 -1.17 7.62
N ARG A 171 10.91 -0.65 8.81
CA ARG A 171 10.13 -0.88 10.04
C ARG A 171 8.71 -0.31 9.97
N VAL A 172 8.55 0.86 9.36
CA VAL A 172 7.24 1.49 9.18
C VAL A 172 6.39 0.71 8.17
N ILE A 173 6.98 0.28 7.06
CA ILE A 173 6.28 -0.56 6.06
C ILE A 173 5.82 -1.87 6.71
N ASP A 174 6.70 -2.54 7.46
CA ASP A 174 6.36 -3.77 8.19
C ASP A 174 5.17 -3.56 9.15
N ALA A 175 5.19 -2.49 9.95
CA ALA A 175 4.08 -2.16 10.84
C ALA A 175 2.77 -1.84 10.09
N LEU A 176 2.85 -1.15 8.94
CA LEU A 176 1.68 -0.89 8.09
C LEU A 176 1.15 -2.18 7.47
N LEU A 177 2.01 -3.09 7.02
CA LEU A 177 1.60 -4.38 6.46
C LEU A 177 0.91 -5.25 7.50
N ALA A 178 1.45 -5.33 8.71
CA ALA A 178 0.81 -6.06 9.82
C ALA A 178 -0.58 -5.49 10.16
N MET A 179 -0.74 -4.15 10.17
CA MET A 179 -2.05 -3.51 10.34
C MET A 179 -3.04 -3.91 9.23
N GLN A 180 -2.57 -3.94 7.98
CA GLN A 180 -3.40 -4.31 6.83
C GLN A 180 -3.80 -5.78 6.87
N GLU A 181 -2.86 -6.68 7.14
CA GLU A 181 -3.09 -8.13 7.28
C GLU A 181 -4.17 -8.41 8.31
N HIS A 182 -4.03 -7.88 9.54
CA HIS A 182 -5.04 -8.08 10.59
C HIS A 182 -6.42 -7.51 10.21
N THR A 183 -6.45 -6.39 9.47
CA THR A 183 -7.73 -5.82 9.01
C THR A 183 -8.39 -6.71 7.96
N LEU A 184 -7.60 -7.25 7.02
CA LEU A 184 -8.08 -8.15 5.98
C LEU A 184 -8.51 -9.51 6.54
N GLU A 185 -7.77 -10.05 7.51
CA GLU A 185 -8.17 -11.25 8.26
C GLU A 185 -9.50 -11.05 8.97
N GLY A 186 -9.67 -9.90 9.64
CA GLY A 186 -10.95 -9.51 10.25
C GLY A 186 -12.09 -9.44 9.24
N GLN A 187 -11.87 -8.80 8.09
CA GLN A 187 -12.87 -8.70 7.02
C GLN A 187 -13.20 -10.07 6.41
N ALA A 188 -12.22 -10.95 6.25
CA ALA A 188 -12.43 -12.30 5.74
C ALA A 188 -13.33 -13.12 6.67
N LEU A 189 -13.16 -12.96 8.00
CA LEU A 189 -14.04 -13.57 8.98
C LEU A 189 -15.44 -12.98 8.93
N ASP A 190 -15.58 -11.65 8.84
CA ASP A 190 -16.88 -10.97 8.79
C ASP A 190 -17.71 -11.37 7.55
N LEU A 191 -17.08 -11.42 6.38
CA LEU A 191 -17.73 -11.85 5.13
C LEU A 191 -18.03 -13.36 5.07
N GLY A 192 -17.26 -14.17 5.81
CA GLY A 192 -17.35 -15.62 5.79
C GLY A 192 -18.34 -16.22 6.79
N TRP A 193 -18.83 -15.43 7.76
CA TRP A 193 -19.82 -15.84 8.76
C TRP A 193 -21.25 -15.85 8.20
#